data_AF-A0A9Q3CCN4-F1
#
_entry.id   AF-A0A9Q3CCN4-F1
#
_cell.length_a   1.000
_cell.length_b   1.000
_cell.length_c   1.000
_cell.angle_alpha   90.00
_cell.angle_beta   90.00
_cell.angle_gamma   90.00
#
_symmetry.space_group_name_H-M   'P 1'
#
loop_
_entity.id
_entity.type
_entity.pdbx_description
1 polymer ?
#
loop_
_entity_poly.entity_id
_entity_poly.type
_entity_poly.pdbx_seq_one_letter_code
_entity_poly.pdbx_strand_id
1 'polypeptide(L)'
;MNYITALVQGGKESFKTFLVIVDRYSKSLKLLPCHKEDTAMDTALLFWNNIISTCGIPKIIISDSNPNSTSEFWTNLYDILGKKLAFSTAYHPQTDGLAERIIQKMEGIIRTFCAHGMEYKDHEGYTHDWVTLLPAVQLVYNTSQKYTTGK
;
A
#
# COMPACT_ATOMS: atom_id res chain seq x y z
N MET A 1 -4.17 6.22 -0.65
CA MET A 1 -2.96 5.47 -0.30
C MET A 1 -2.38 6.06 0.97
N ASN A 2 -1.90 5.22 1.88
CA ASN A 2 -1.33 5.67 3.14
C ASN A 2 -0.12 4.82 3.53
N TYR A 3 0.82 5.42 4.25
CA TYR A 3 1.98 4.73 4.83
C TYR A 3 1.66 4.26 6.25
N ILE A 4 1.85 2.97 6.50
CA ILE A 4 1.83 2.42 7.85
C ILE A 4 3.26 2.26 8.31
N THR A 5 3.68 3.09 9.28
CA THR A 5 5.07 3.18 9.76
C THR A 5 5.22 2.64 11.19
N ALA A 6 6.46 2.62 11.68
CA ALA A 6 6.82 2.28 13.05
C ALA A 6 6.42 0.84 13.43
N LEU A 7 6.69 -0.11 12.54
CA LEU A 7 6.58 -1.53 12.79
C LEU A 7 7.93 -2.10 13.26
N VAL A 8 7.89 -3.31 13.81
CA VAL A 8 9.10 -4.11 14.04
C VAL A 8 9.80 -4.39 12.71
N GLN A 9 11.11 -4.58 12.74
CA GLN A 9 11.88 -4.92 11.54
C GLN A 9 11.41 -6.27 11.00
N GLY A 10 11.09 -6.33 9.71
CA GLY A 10 10.72 -7.57 9.02
C GLY A 10 11.29 -7.64 7.61
N GLY A 11 11.31 -8.85 7.05
CA GLY A 11 11.93 -9.21 5.80
C GLY A 11 13.46 -9.18 5.86
N LYS A 12 14.09 -9.73 4.82
CA LYS A 12 15.56 -9.69 4.65
C LYS A 12 16.11 -8.26 4.57
N GLU A 13 15.30 -7.32 4.10
CA GLU A 13 15.65 -5.91 3.93
C GLU A 13 15.34 -5.06 5.18
N SER A 14 14.83 -5.65 6.27
CA SER A 14 14.55 -4.95 7.53
C SER A 14 13.56 -3.79 7.40
N PHE A 15 12.46 -4.02 6.66
CA PHE A 15 11.37 -3.07 6.51
C PHE A 15 10.72 -2.72 7.86
N LYS A 16 10.31 -1.45 7.99
CA LYS A 16 9.55 -0.93 9.15
C LYS A 16 8.27 -0.22 8.74
N THR A 17 8.03 -0.15 7.43
CA THR A 17 6.95 0.59 6.82
C THR A 17 6.35 -0.24 5.68
N PHE A 18 5.07 -0.07 5.41
CA PHE A 18 4.47 -0.52 4.15
C PHE A 18 3.46 0.50 3.65
N LEU A 19 3.33 0.57 2.33
CA LEU A 19 2.35 1.37 1.62
C LEU A 19 1.07 0.57 1.43
N VAL A 20 -0.06 1.15 1.85
CA VAL A 20 -1.40 0.59 1.68
C VAL A 20 -2.14 1.36 0.61
N ILE A 21 -2.59 0.63 -0.41
CA ILE A 21 -3.34 1.19 -1.53
C ILE A 21 -4.65 0.44 -1.64
N VAL A 22 -5.75 1.20 -1.65
CA VAL A 22 -7.10 0.66 -1.83
C VAL A 22 -7.67 1.30 -3.08
N ASP A 23 -8.04 0.46 -4.05
CA ASP A 23 -8.81 0.94 -5.19
C ASP A 23 -10.24 1.23 -4.76
N ARG A 24 -10.72 2.45 -5.03
CA ARG A 24 -12.06 2.87 -4.63
C ARG A 24 -13.15 2.15 -5.41
N TYR A 25 -12.89 1.68 -6.62
CA TYR A 25 -13.90 1.03 -7.44
C TYR A 25 -14.06 -0.46 -7.10
N SER A 26 -13.01 -1.26 -7.35
CA SER A 26 -13.00 -2.71 -7.10
C SER A 26 -12.85 -3.09 -5.63
N LYS A 27 -12.50 -2.10 -4.78
CA LYS A 27 -12.11 -2.32 -3.38
C LYS A 27 -10.87 -3.20 -3.27
N SER A 28 -10.06 -3.36 -4.31
CA SER A 28 -8.85 -4.18 -4.25
C SER A 28 -7.83 -3.53 -3.34
N LEU A 29 -7.19 -4.34 -2.52
CA LEU A 29 -6.10 -3.96 -1.62
C LEU A 29 -4.76 -4.31 -2.27
N LYS A 30 -3.79 -3.42 -2.11
CA LYS A 30 -2.37 -3.67 -2.37
C LYS A 30 -1.57 -3.28 -1.13
N LEU A 31 -0.73 -4.20 -0.67
CA LEU A 31 0.16 -4.03 0.49
C LEU A 31 1.60 -4.16 -0.01
N LEU A 32 2.38 -3.09 0.08
CA LEU A 32 3.72 -3.03 -0.50
C LEU A 32 4.72 -2.66 0.61
N PRO A 33 5.64 -3.55 1.02
CA PRO A 33 6.68 -3.19 1.98
C PRO A 33 7.58 -2.11 1.38
N CYS A 34 7.99 -1.16 2.22
CA CYS A 34 8.80 -0.02 1.81
C CYS A 34 9.62 0.53 2.98
N HIS A 35 10.56 1.43 2.71
CA HIS A 35 11.31 2.13 3.74
C HIS A 35 10.70 3.51 4.01
N LYS A 36 10.89 4.01 5.23
CA LYS A 36 10.44 5.38 5.55
C LYS A 36 11.32 6.41 4.84
N GLU A 37 12.55 6.01 4.55
CA GLU A 37 13.61 6.76 3.90
C GLU A 37 13.52 6.70 2.37
N ASP A 38 12.56 5.94 1.82
CA ASP A 38 12.35 5.87 0.37
C ASP A 38 12.13 7.26 -0.21
N THR A 39 12.83 7.54 -1.30
CA THR A 39 12.66 8.81 -2.00
C THR A 39 11.30 8.85 -2.69
N ALA A 40 10.89 10.04 -3.11
CA ALA A 40 9.72 10.21 -3.97
C ALA A 40 9.83 9.39 -5.26
N MET A 41 11.05 9.19 -5.80
CA MET A 41 11.30 8.39 -6.99
C MET A 41 11.12 6.89 -6.71
N ASP A 42 11.64 6.40 -5.58
CA ASP A 42 11.47 5.00 -5.17
C ASP A 42 9.98 4.67 -5.01
N THR A 43 9.23 5.57 -4.38
CA THR A 43 7.78 5.46 -4.25
C THR A 43 7.08 5.46 -5.63
N ALA A 44 7.49 6.33 -6.54
CA ALA A 44 6.92 6.41 -7.89
C ALA A 44 7.16 5.12 -8.68
N LEU A 45 8.37 4.55 -8.60
CA LEU A 45 8.71 3.25 -9.17
C LEU A 45 7.91 2.12 -8.53
N LEU A 46 7.79 2.11 -7.20
CA LEU A 46 6.99 1.12 -6.46
C LEU A 46 5.53 1.16 -6.91
N PHE A 47 4.96 2.36 -7.08
CA PHE A 47 3.60 2.57 -7.54
C PHE A 47 3.42 2.13 -9.01
N TRP A 48 4.33 2.53 -9.90
CA TRP A 48 4.31 2.12 -11.30
C TRP A 48 4.36 0.60 -11.45
N ASN A 49 5.32 -0.06 -10.79
CA ASN A 49 5.56 -1.49 -10.90
C ASN A 49 4.44 -2.35 -10.33
N ASN A 50 3.71 -1.89 -9.32
CA ASN A 50 2.73 -2.71 -8.60
C ASN A 50 1.28 -2.34 -8.86
N ILE A 51 1.02 -1.09 -9.25
CA ILE A 51 -0.33 -0.56 -9.46
C ILE A 51 -0.56 -0.31 -10.93
N ILE A 52 0.22 0.58 -11.55
CA ILE A 52 -0.06 1.01 -12.93
C ILE A 52 0.14 -0.14 -13.92
N SER A 53 1.20 -0.94 -13.74
CA SER A 53 1.46 -2.13 -14.57
C SER A 53 0.34 -3.18 -14.51
N THR A 54 -0.42 -3.24 -13.40
CA THR A 54 -1.42 -4.31 -13.16
C THR A 54 -2.86 -3.84 -13.34
N CYS A 55 -3.16 -2.59 -13.02
CA CYS A 55 -4.52 -2.03 -13.03
C CYS A 55 -4.71 -0.94 -14.08
N GLY A 56 -3.63 -0.49 -14.73
CA GLY A 56 -3.64 0.68 -15.59
C GLY A 56 -3.53 1.98 -14.79
N ILE A 57 -3.66 3.10 -15.52
CA ILE A 57 -3.40 4.44 -14.98
C ILE A 57 -4.62 4.93 -14.17
N PRO A 58 -4.47 5.24 -12.86
CA PRO A 58 -5.58 5.73 -12.05
C PRO A 58 -5.98 7.15 -12.47
N LYS A 59 -7.27 7.49 -12.41
CA LYS A 59 -7.72 8.86 -12.71
C LYS A 59 -7.41 9.84 -11.57
N ILE A 60 -7.46 9.35 -10.34
CA ILE A 60 -7.30 10.14 -9.11
C ILE A 60 -6.55 9.27 -8.11
N ILE A 61 -5.54 9.83 -7.45
CA ILE A 61 -4.92 9.23 -6.27
C ILE A 61 -5.10 10.19 -5.11
N ILE A 62 -5.63 9.67 -4.01
CA ILE A 62 -5.80 10.39 -2.75
C ILE A 62 -4.72 9.85 -1.80
N SER A 63 -3.93 10.73 -1.20
CA SER A 63 -2.91 10.35 -0.21
C SER A 63 -2.89 11.34 0.94
N ASP A 64 -2.79 10.82 2.15
CA ASP A 64 -2.73 11.62 3.38
C ASP A 64 -1.28 12.02 3.75
N SER A 65 -0.35 11.90 2.80
CA SER A 65 1.08 12.19 2.99
C SER A 65 1.38 13.69 2.92
N ASN A 66 2.48 14.12 3.56
CA ASN A 66 2.93 15.52 3.55
C ASN A 66 2.92 16.11 2.12
N PRO A 67 2.41 17.35 1.92
CA PRO A 67 2.25 17.95 0.60
C PRO A 67 3.54 18.00 -0.25
N ASN A 68 4.69 18.21 0.39
CA ASN A 68 5.99 18.31 -0.30
C ASN A 68 6.41 16.95 -0.89
N SER A 69 6.32 15.87 -0.11
CA SER A 69 6.61 14.51 -0.57
C SER A 69 5.64 14.05 -1.65
N THR A 70 4.37 14.47 -1.54
CA THR A 70 3.34 14.19 -2.54
C THR A 70 3.63 14.88 -3.88
N SER A 71 4.05 16.15 -3.87
CA SER A 71 4.40 16.90 -5.09
C SER A 71 5.56 16.28 -5.86
N GLU A 72 6.64 15.92 -5.15
CA GLU A 72 7.81 15.28 -5.76
C GLU A 72 7.48 13.89 -6.29
N PHE A 73 6.67 13.11 -5.56
CA PHE A 73 6.18 11.80 -6.01
C PHE A 73 5.46 11.92 -7.35
N TRP A 74 4.55 12.89 -7.48
CA TRP A 74 3.81 13.11 -8.72
C TRP A 74 4.72 13.50 -9.87
N THR A 75 5.68 14.40 -9.62
CA THR A 75 6.65 14.83 -10.63
C THR A 75 7.43 13.64 -11.17
N ASN A 76 7.97 12.80 -10.28
CA ASN A 76 8.70 11.59 -10.67
C ASN A 76 7.82 10.57 -11.38
N LEU A 77 6.56 10.40 -10.93
CA LEU A 77 5.62 9.50 -11.57
C LEU A 77 5.27 9.97 -12.99
N TYR A 78 5.10 11.28 -13.21
CA TYR A 78 4.90 11.85 -14.56
C TYR A 78 6.09 11.65 -15.48
N ASP A 79 7.31 11.79 -14.96
CA ASP A 79 8.52 11.57 -15.73
C ASP A 79 8.64 10.09 -16.15
N ILE A 80 8.27 9.14 -15.28
CA ILE A 80 8.20 7.71 -15.60
C ILE A 80 7.13 7.43 -16.67
N LEU A 81 5.96 8.06 -16.56
CA LEU A 81 4.80 7.82 -17.43
C LEU A 81 4.85 8.57 -18.78
N GLY A 82 5.74 9.55 -18.91
CA GLY A 82 5.73 10.53 -19.98
C GLY A 82 4.76 11.69 -19.70
N LYS A 83 5.22 12.92 -19.96
CA LYS A 83 4.65 14.23 -19.55
C LYS A 83 3.24 14.60 -20.02
N LYS A 84 2.38 13.65 -20.40
CA LYS A 84 1.00 13.89 -20.91
C LYS A 84 -0.13 13.43 -20.00
N LEU A 85 0.17 12.76 -18.89
CA LEU A 85 -0.85 12.38 -17.92
C LEU A 85 -0.88 13.47 -16.86
N ALA A 86 -2.03 14.09 -16.63
CA ALA A 86 -2.24 15.00 -15.51
C ALA A 86 -3.12 14.25 -14.50
N PHE A 87 -2.53 13.84 -13.38
CA PHE A 87 -3.28 13.34 -12.23
C PHE A 87 -3.74 14.52 -11.38
N SER A 88 -5.01 14.50 -10.99
CA SER A 88 -5.52 15.45 -10.01
C SER A 88 -5.41 14.84 -8.61
N THR A 89 -4.73 15.53 -7.70
CA THR A 89 -4.86 15.31 -6.26
C THR A 89 -6.16 15.97 -5.81
N ALA A 90 -7.25 15.21 -5.77
CA ALA A 90 -8.51 15.70 -5.22
C ALA A 90 -8.70 15.11 -3.82
N TYR A 91 -8.58 15.92 -2.77
CA TYR A 91 -9.09 15.56 -1.45
C TYR A 91 -10.63 15.64 -1.52
N HIS A 92 -11.32 14.50 -1.32
CA HIS A 92 -12.79 14.44 -1.35
C HIS A 92 -13.33 13.62 -0.17
N PRO A 93 -13.64 14.29 0.96
CA PRO A 93 -14.03 13.64 2.22
C PRO A 93 -15.25 12.71 2.14
N GLN A 94 -16.16 12.94 1.20
CA GLN A 94 -17.46 12.25 1.18
C GLN A 94 -17.40 10.76 0.84
N THR A 95 -16.31 10.26 0.25
CA THR A 95 -16.20 8.85 -0.20
C THR A 95 -15.00 8.10 0.37
N ASP A 96 -14.16 8.73 1.20
CA ASP A 96 -12.93 8.12 1.74
C ASP A 96 -13.13 7.25 2.97
N GLY A 97 -14.25 7.40 3.68
CA GLY A 97 -14.51 6.63 4.91
C GLY A 97 -14.48 5.10 4.73
N LEU A 98 -14.70 4.57 3.51
CA LEU A 98 -14.50 3.13 3.26
C LEU A 98 -13.03 2.77 3.10
N ALA A 99 -12.28 3.53 2.30
CA ALA A 99 -10.85 3.29 2.10
C ALA A 99 -10.09 3.44 3.43
N GLU A 100 -10.43 4.46 4.21
CA GLU A 100 -9.90 4.68 5.56
C GLU A 100 -10.19 3.49 6.49
N ARG A 101 -11.43 2.98 6.54
CA ARG A 101 -11.77 1.80 7.35
C ARG A 101 -10.98 0.57 6.94
N ILE A 102 -10.75 0.38 5.64
CA ILE A 102 -9.94 -0.75 5.14
C ILE A 102 -8.49 -0.58 5.58
N ILE A 103 -7.92 0.62 5.42
CA ILE A 103 -6.55 0.94 5.83
C ILE A 103 -6.38 0.69 7.34
N GLN A 104 -7.28 1.23 8.18
CA GLN A 104 -7.26 1.03 9.63
C GLN A 104 -7.37 -0.45 10.02
N LYS A 105 -8.23 -1.22 9.33
CA LYS A 105 -8.36 -2.66 9.57
C LYS A 105 -7.05 -3.40 9.24
N MET A 106 -6.43 -3.10 8.11
CA MET A 106 -5.17 -3.73 7.71
C MET A 106 -4.02 -3.34 8.65
N GLU A 107 -3.94 -2.08 9.06
CA GLU A 107 -3.00 -1.62 10.08
C GLU A 107 -3.17 -2.42 11.38
N GLY A 108 -4.40 -2.56 11.88
CA GLY A 108 -4.69 -3.33 13.10
C GLY A 108 -4.25 -4.78 13.01
N ILE A 109 -4.51 -5.46 11.87
CA ILE A 109 -4.09 -6.85 11.64
C ILE A 109 -2.57 -6.97 11.70
N ILE A 110 -1.85 -6.14 10.95
CA ILE A 110 -0.38 -6.22 10.86
C ILE A 110 0.26 -5.82 12.20
N ARG A 111 -0.22 -4.77 12.86
CA ARG A 111 0.29 -4.37 14.18
C ARG A 111 0.07 -5.45 15.23
N THR A 112 -1.10 -6.10 15.22
CA THR A 112 -1.37 -7.23 16.11
C THR A 112 -0.41 -8.38 15.84
N PHE A 113 -0.16 -8.70 14.58
CA PHE A 113 0.80 -9.74 14.20
C PHE A 113 2.22 -9.43 14.71
N CYS A 114 2.69 -8.19 14.50
CA CYS A 114 3.98 -7.71 15.00
C CYS A 114 4.07 -7.77 16.53
N ALA A 115 3.01 -7.39 17.25
CA ALA A 115 2.98 -7.36 18.71
C ALA A 115 3.05 -8.76 19.34
N HIS A 116 2.53 -9.78 18.66
CA HIS A 116 2.61 -11.17 19.12
C HIS A 116 3.96 -11.83 18.81
N GLY A 117 4.89 -11.12 18.16
CA GLY A 117 6.21 -11.66 17.83
C GLY A 117 6.13 -12.93 16.99
N MET A 118 5.12 -13.02 16.10
CA MET A 118 4.91 -14.18 15.24
C MET A 118 5.99 -14.22 14.16
N GLU A 119 7.17 -14.70 14.53
CA GLU A 119 8.26 -15.06 13.64
C GLU A 119 8.44 -16.58 13.70
N TYR A 120 8.49 -17.25 12.55
CA TYR A 120 8.89 -18.66 12.52
C TYR A 120 9.85 -18.91 11.37
N LYS A 121 10.78 -19.83 11.55
CA LYS A 121 11.68 -20.29 10.48
C LYS A 121 11.12 -21.56 9.88
N ASP A 122 11.07 -21.64 8.55
CA ASP A 122 10.77 -22.90 7.90
C ASP A 122 11.97 -23.85 7.90
N HIS A 123 11.77 -25.04 7.33
CA HIS A 123 12.77 -26.09 7.23
C HIS A 123 14.00 -25.70 6.40
N GLU A 124 13.91 -24.64 5.58
CA GLU A 124 15.01 -24.09 4.80
C GLU A 124 15.71 -22.92 5.53
N GLY A 125 15.25 -22.57 6.74
CA GLY A 125 15.79 -21.48 7.55
C GLY A 125 15.29 -20.10 7.14
N TYR A 126 14.27 -20.02 6.28
CA TYR A 126 13.66 -18.74 5.90
C TYR A 126 12.73 -18.24 7.02
N THR A 127 12.99 -17.02 7.48
CA THR A 127 12.16 -16.33 8.47
C THR A 127 10.87 -15.86 7.81
N HIS A 128 9.75 -16.34 8.35
CA HIS A 128 8.40 -15.85 8.06
C HIS A 128 8.00 -14.85 9.14
N ASP A 129 7.69 -13.63 8.71
CA ASP A 129 7.32 -12.51 9.56
C ASP A 129 6.18 -11.69 8.93
N TRP A 130 5.95 -10.49 9.44
CA TRP A 130 4.84 -9.64 8.97
C TRP A 130 4.98 -9.24 7.49
N VAL A 131 6.20 -9.18 6.93
CA VAL A 131 6.43 -8.84 5.53
C VAL A 131 6.05 -10.02 4.64
N THR A 132 6.40 -11.24 5.04
CA THR A 132 6.04 -12.45 4.29
C THR A 132 4.54 -12.76 4.36
N LEU A 133 3.86 -12.21 5.38
CA LEU A 133 2.41 -12.28 5.53
C LEU A 133 1.64 -11.33 4.59
N LEU A 134 2.24 -10.21 4.14
CA LEU A 134 1.51 -9.20 3.34
C LEU A 134 0.83 -9.78 2.08
N PRO A 135 1.49 -10.63 1.25
CA PRO A 135 0.83 -11.21 0.09
C PRO A 135 -0.35 -12.11 0.45
N ALA A 136 -0.25 -12.86 1.56
CA ALA A 136 -1.33 -13.71 2.05
C ALA A 136 -2.53 -12.88 2.51
N VAL A 137 -2.30 -11.82 3.28
CA VAL A 137 -3.35 -10.88 3.72
C VAL A 137 -4.01 -10.21 2.51
N GLN A 138 -3.20 -9.76 1.56
CA GLN A 138 -3.69 -9.16 0.31
C GLN A 138 -4.58 -10.13 -0.47
N LEU A 139 -4.14 -11.39 -0.63
CA LEU A 139 -4.89 -12.43 -1.33
C LEU A 139 -6.23 -12.67 -0.63
N VAL A 140 -6.20 -13.00 0.67
CA VAL A 140 -7.39 -13.31 1.47
C VAL A 140 -8.39 -12.16 1.41
N TYR A 141 -7.92 -10.92 1.55
CA TYR A 141 -8.80 -9.76 1.48
C TYR A 141 -9.42 -9.61 0.08
N ASN A 142 -8.62 -9.72 -0.99
CA ASN A 142 -9.08 -9.54 -2.36
C ASN A 142 -10.01 -10.66 -2.85
N THR A 143 -9.87 -11.88 -2.34
CA THR A 143 -10.73 -13.01 -2.67
C THR A 143 -11.93 -13.17 -1.76
N SER A 144 -11.95 -12.49 -0.60
CA SER A 144 -13.09 -12.53 0.32
C SER A 144 -14.36 -11.96 -0.32
N GLN A 145 -15.51 -12.58 -0.08
CA GLN A 145 -16.80 -12.06 -0.53
C GLN A 145 -17.07 -10.70 0.10
N LYS A 146 -17.20 -9.68 -0.74
CA LYS A 146 -17.55 -8.33 -0.31
C LYS A 146 -19.07 -8.21 -0.40
N TYR A 147 -19.76 -8.30 0.74
CA TYR A 147 -21.20 -8.06 0.88
C TYR A 147 -21.53 -6.58 0.68
N THR A 148 -21.23 -6.06 -0.51
CA THR A 148 -21.61 -4.72 -0.97
C THR A 148 -21.67 -4.68 -2.49
N THR A 149 -21.97 -5.82 -3.11
CA THR A 149 -22.37 -5.88 -4.51
C THR A 149 -23.76 -6.50 -4.53
N GLY A 150 -24.76 -5.65 -4.28
CA GLY A 150 -26.11 -5.95 -4.75
C GLY A 150 -26.06 -5.96 -6.27
N LYS A 151 -26.07 -7.16 -6.83
CA LYS A 151 -26.63 -7.44 -8.15
C LYS A 151 -27.71 -8.47 -7.97
#